data_AF-A0A7C3JI79-F1
#
_entry.id   AF-A0A7C3JI79-F1
#
_cell.length_a   1.000
_cell.length_b   1.000
_cell.length_c   1.000
_cell.angle_alpha   90.00
_cell.angle_beta   90.00
_cell.angle_gamma   90.00
#
_symmetry.space_group_name_H-M   'P 1'
#
loop_
_entity.id
_entity.type
_entity.pdbx_description
1 polymer ?
#
loop_
_entity_poly.entity_id
_entity_poly.type
_entity_poly.pdbx_seq_one_letter_code
_entity_poly.pdbx_strand_id
1 'polypeptide(L)' 'MSDCKHATLELLPERKGTVRCTHCHLTISADELAGGFCPECFDREGAKNYQFETLAQSGSSAVRYRCEQCGAIIAAR' A
#
# COMPACT_ATOMS: atom_id res chain seq x y z
N MET A 1 20.03 -11.40 6.14
CA MET A 1 18.67 -11.50 6.69
C MET A 1 18.71 -10.84 8.05
N SER A 2 17.79 -9.93 8.33
CA SER A 2 17.78 -9.19 9.59
C SER A 2 16.92 -9.99 10.56
N ASP A 3 17.55 -10.91 11.27
CA ASP A 3 16.90 -11.75 12.29
C ASP A 3 17.27 -11.16 13.65
N CYS A 4 16.29 -10.56 14.31
CA CYS A 4 16.46 -10.11 15.69
C CYS A 4 15.91 -11.18 16.65
N LYS A 5 16.55 -11.36 17.81
CA LYS A 5 16.14 -12.36 18.82
C LYS A 5 15.02 -11.86 19.75
N HIS A 6 14.42 -10.71 19.44
CA HIS A 6 13.41 -10.08 20.28
C HIS A 6 12.03 -10.70 20.00
N ALA A 7 11.25 -10.91 21.04
CA ALA A 7 9.89 -11.42 20.94
C ALA A 7 8.86 -10.33 20.60
N THR A 8 9.24 -9.05 20.71
CA THR A 8 8.37 -7.90 20.47
C THR A 8 8.45 -7.47 19.01
N LEU A 9 7.54 -8.01 18.21
CA LEU A 9 7.45 -7.78 16.76
C LEU A 9 6.07 -7.19 16.42
N GLU A 10 6.09 -6.00 15.83
CA GLU A 10 4.91 -5.37 15.25
C GLU A 10 4.74 -5.88 13.81
N LEU A 11 3.55 -6.41 13.49
CA LEU A 11 3.20 -6.78 12.13
C LEU A 11 3.05 -5.51 11.31
N LEU A 12 3.92 -5.32 10.31
CA LEU A 12 3.72 -4.27 9.34
C LEU A 12 2.58 -4.70 8.42
N PRO A 13 1.55 -3.85 8.22
CA PRO A 13 0.47 -4.19 7.31
C PRO A 13 1.07 -4.53 5.95
N GLU A 14 0.50 -5.56 5.33
CA GLU A 14 0.75 -5.81 3.92
C GLU A 14 0.62 -4.47 3.20
N ARG A 15 1.66 -4.07 2.48
CA ARG A 15 1.51 -2.93 1.58
C ARG A 15 0.41 -3.39 0.62
N LYS A 16 -0.77 -2.79 0.69
CA LYS A 16 -1.84 -3.08 -0.25
C LYS A 16 -1.49 -2.39 -1.56
N GLY A 17 -1.92 -2.96 -2.69
CA GLY A 17 -1.63 -2.39 -4.00
C GLY A 17 -2.17 -0.98 -4.05
N THR A 18 -1.31 0.02 -4.19
CA THR A 18 -1.73 1.40 -4.40
C THR A 18 -1.88 1.65 -5.89
N VAL A 19 -2.93 2.37 -6.24
CA VAL A 19 -3.21 2.80 -7.60
C VAL A 19 -3.17 4.32 -7.64
N ARG A 20 -2.67 4.88 -8.74
CA ARG A 20 -2.58 6.31 -8.95
C ARG A 20 -3.47 6.70 -10.11
N CYS A 21 -4.41 7.62 -9.91
CA CYS A 21 -5.23 8.12 -11.01
C CYS A 21 -4.34 8.84 -12.02
N THR A 22 -4.46 8.52 -13.31
CA THR A 22 -3.64 9.18 -14.35
C THR A 22 -4.10 10.61 -14.65
N HIS A 23 -5.32 10.97 -14.21
CA HIS A 23 -5.92 12.29 -14.46
C HIS A 23 -5.52 13.30 -13.37
N CYS A 24 -5.88 13.02 -12.12
CA CYS A 24 -5.63 13.91 -10.99
C CYS A 24 -4.36 13.56 -10.20
N HIS A 25 -3.69 12.44 -10.53
CA HIS A 25 -2.52 11.94 -9.82
C HIS A 25 -2.76 11.53 -8.35
N LEU A 26 -4.02 11.42 -7.91
CA LEU A 26 -4.35 10.90 -6.58
C LEU A 26 -3.85 9.48 -6.43
N THR A 27 -3.12 9.21 -5.35
CA THR A 27 -2.72 7.85 -4.95
C THR A 27 -3.68 7.34 -3.90
N ILE A 28 -4.29 6.18 -4.16
CA ILE A 28 -5.29 5.55 -3.30
C ILE A 28 -5.02 4.03 -3.25
N SER A 29 -5.32 3.40 -2.13
CA SER A 29 -5.23 1.93 -2.02
C SER A 29 -6.30 1.29 -2.91
N ALA A 30 -5.97 0.20 -3.61
CA ALA A 30 -6.94 -0.55 -4.42
C ALA A 30 -8.15 -1.03 -3.57
N ASP A 31 -7.93 -1.27 -2.28
CA ASP A 31 -8.93 -1.62 -1.28
C ASP A 31 -9.90 -0.47 -0.96
N GLU A 32 -9.39 0.77 -0.93
CA GLU A 32 -10.19 1.99 -0.72
C GLU A 32 -10.92 2.42 -2.00
N LEU A 33 -10.45 1.99 -3.18
CA LEU A 33 -11.11 2.23 -4.45
C LEU A 33 -12.37 1.35 -4.65
N ALA A 34 -13.13 1.07 -3.59
CA ALA A 34 -14.28 0.16 -3.55
C ALA A 34 -15.35 0.39 -4.65
N GLY A 35 -15.38 1.58 -5.27
CA GLY A 35 -16.27 1.95 -6.39
C GLY A 35 -15.66 1.86 -7.80
N GLY A 36 -14.36 1.57 -7.94
CA GLY A 36 -13.65 1.42 -9.21
C GLY A 36 -13.38 2.71 -9.99
N PHE A 37 -13.86 3.88 -9.56
CA PHE A 37 -13.62 5.19 -10.16
C PHE A 37 -12.97 6.17 -9.18
N CYS A 38 -12.32 7.20 -9.72
CA CYS A 38 -11.54 8.13 -8.91
C CYS A 38 -12.49 9.08 -8.17
N PRO A 39 -12.49 9.09 -6.82
CA PRO A 39 -13.40 9.95 -6.06
C PRO A 39 -13.07 11.43 -6.26
N GLU A 40 -11.78 11.79 -6.33
CA GLU A 40 -11.35 13.18 -6.55
C GLU A 40 -11.80 13.74 -7.91
N CYS A 41 -11.70 12.95 -8.99
CA CYS A 41 -12.18 13.40 -10.30
C CYS A 41 -13.70 13.56 -10.32
N PHE A 42 -14.40 12.67 -9.61
CA PHE A 42 -15.85 12.76 -9.51
C PHE A 42 -16.29 13.97 -8.69
N ASP A 43 -15.63 14.26 -7.58
CA ASP A 43 -15.92 15.41 -6.72
C ASP A 43 -15.62 16.74 -7.42
N ARG A 44 -14.45 16.84 -8.07
CA ARG A 44 -13.99 18.10 -8.68
C ARG A 44 -14.61 18.40 -10.03
N GLU A 45 -14.80 17.37 -10.86
CA GLU A 45 -15.18 17.54 -12.27
C GLU A 45 -16.52 16.85 -12.60
N GLY A 46 -17.11 16.10 -11.67
CA GLY A 46 -18.27 15.25 -11.95
C GLY A 46 -17.95 14.05 -12.85
N ALA A 47 -16.67 13.83 -13.17
CA ALA A 47 -16.22 12.84 -14.15
C ALA A 47 -15.75 11.56 -13.46
N LYS A 48 -16.33 10.42 -13.85
CA LYS A 48 -15.91 9.10 -13.37
C LYS A 48 -14.68 8.63 -14.15
N ASN A 49 -13.50 8.89 -13.61
CA ASN A 49 -12.24 8.42 -14.17
C ASN A 49 -11.89 7.03 -13.65
N TYR A 50 -11.74 6.08 -14.58
CA TYR A 50 -11.36 4.68 -14.32
C TYR A 50 -9.90 4.38 -14.72
N GLN A 51 -9.19 5.40 -15.20
CA GLN A 51 -7.79 5.26 -15.59
C GLN A 51 -6.89 5.43 -14.36
N PHE A 52 -6.36 4.30 -13.92
CA PHE A 52 -5.40 4.22 -12.84
C PHE A 52 -4.15 3.49 -13.30
N GLU A 53 -3.01 4.02 -12.89
CA GLU A 53 -1.73 3.37 -12.95
C GLU A 53 -1.52 2.58 -11.66
N THR A 54 -1.42 1.26 -11.76
CA THR A 54 -1.05 0.44 -10.61
C THR A 54 0.40 0.70 -10.27
N LEU A 55 0.63 1.27 -9.08
CA LEU A 55 1.98 1.41 -8.56
C LEU A 55 2.42 0.01 -8.12
N ALA A 56 3.16 -0.65 -9.01
CA ALA A 56 3.67 -2.00 -8.78
C ALA A 56 4.43 -2.02 -7.45
N GLN A 57 4.00 -2.91 -6.55
CA GLN A 57 4.67 -3.11 -5.29
C GLN A 57 5.99 -3.82 -5.54
N SER A 58 7.07 -3.04 -5.59
CA SER A 58 8.41 -3.57 -5.44
C SER A 58 8.59 -4.12 -4.03
N GLY A 59 8.26 -5.39 -3.86
CA GLY A 59 8.72 -6.18 -2.73
C GLY A 59 7.66 -7.12 -2.20
N SER A 60 7.61 -8.28 -2.86
CA SER A 60 7.41 -9.62 -2.28
C SER A 60 6.28 -9.75 -1.25
N SER A 61 5.36 -10.68 -1.49
CA SER A 61 4.32 -11.17 -0.56
C SER A 61 4.83 -11.70 0.80
N ALA A 62 6.06 -11.37 1.18
CA ALA A 62 6.65 -11.62 2.48
C ALA A 62 6.00 -10.70 3.51
N VAL A 63 5.43 -11.31 4.53
CA VAL A 63 4.93 -10.63 5.71
C VAL A 63 6.11 -9.92 6.37
N ARG A 64 6.00 -8.61 6.60
CA ARG A 64 7.06 -7.83 7.23
C ARG A 64 6.73 -7.58 8.69
N TYR A 65 7.70 -7.78 9.55
CA TYR A 65 7.61 -7.47 10.97
C TYR A 65 8.63 -6.38 11.28
N ARG A 66 8.27 -5.43 12.14
CA ARG A 66 9.18 -4.46 12.71
C ARG A 66 9.41 -4.79 14.17
N CYS A 67 10.66 -4.96 14.56
CA CYS A 67 10.98 -5.05 15.98
C CYS A 67 10.89 -3.67 16.63
N GLU A 68 10.10 -3.56 17.70
CA GLU A 68 9.95 -2.29 18.45
C GLU A 68 11.20 -1.95 19.27
N GLN A 69 12.01 -2.95 19.65
CA GLN A 69 13.18 -2.75 20.50
C GLN A 69 14.43 -2.30 19.73
N CYS A 70 14.61 -2.78 18.50
CA CYS A 70 15.82 -2.49 17.71
C CYS A 70 15.53 -1.89 16.33
N GLY A 71 14.26 -1.76 15.94
CA GLY A 71 13.85 -1.23 14.64
C GLY A 71 14.13 -2.17 13.47
N ALA A 72 14.60 -3.40 13.71
CA ALA A 72 14.89 -4.35 12.65
C ALA A 72 13.62 -4.69 11.84
N ILE A 73 13.73 -4.65 10.51
CA ILE A 73 12.68 -5.08 9.59
C ILE A 73 12.96 -6.52 9.20
N ILE A 74 12.09 -7.43 9.65
CA ILE A 74 12.15 -8.86 9.38
C ILE A 74 11.15 -9.16 8.25
N ALA A 75 11.60 -9.74 7.15
CA ALA A 75 10.71 -10.26 6.12
C ALA A 75 10.59 -11.77 6.30
N ALA A 76 9.39 -12.25 6.66
CA ALA A 76 9.09 -13.67 6.70
C ALA A 76 8.42 -14.07 5.38
N ARG A 77 8.93 -15.15 4.77
CA ARG A 77 8.34 -15.77 3.59
C ARG A 77 7.59 -17.04 3.99
#